data_AF-A0A850A8Q0-F1
#
_entry.id   AF-A0A850A8Q0-F1
#
_cell.length_a   1.000
_cell.length_b   1.000
_cell.length_c   1.000
_cell.angle_alpha   90.00
_cell.angle_beta   90.00
_cell.angle_gamma   90.00
#
_symmetry.space_group_name_H-M   'P 1'
#
loop_
_entity.id
_entity.type
_entity.pdbx_description
1 polymer ?
#
loop_
_entity_poly.entity_id
_entity_poly.type
_entity_poly.pdbx_seq_one_letter_code
_entity_poly.pdbx_strand_id
1 'polypeptide(L)'
;MKRMFMAFTVLMFVTVNLWLTAEAQQLENFLSKIKMGEWIEFEGPPQPNSTILVNEIKVLRGEMEDDDWEVSGAVSRVAPEEKTIYMLNLPIKFDNNTEYDDLGVIKSFSDIKPGMTVEVDGQYTMDGVFLASVVESKKFKEDEKNFVKWIGKVEGVEPESHSINILGHVIILTPETKIKSFLPE
;
A
#
# COMPACT_ATOMS: atom_id res chain seq x y z
N MET A 1 -22.75 73.77 -9.10
CA MET A 1 -21.73 72.84 -8.60
C MET A 1 -22.26 72.08 -7.39
N LYS A 2 -22.63 70.81 -7.54
CA LYS A 2 -22.66 69.81 -6.46
C LYS A 2 -22.28 68.47 -7.10
N ARG A 3 -21.17 67.91 -6.62
CA ARG A 3 -20.51 66.73 -7.20
C ARG A 3 -21.30 65.48 -6.84
N MET A 4 -21.56 64.69 -7.87
CA MET A 4 -21.98 63.30 -7.84
C MET A 4 -20.83 62.46 -7.28
N PHE A 5 -21.07 61.65 -6.25
CA PHE A 5 -20.17 60.55 -5.88
C PHE A 5 -20.95 59.24 -5.86
N MET A 6 -20.48 58.37 -6.73
CA MET A 6 -20.92 57.03 -7.03
C MET A 6 -20.29 56.10 -6.00
N ALA A 7 -21.07 55.23 -5.37
CA ALA A 7 -20.54 54.08 -4.62
C ALA A 7 -20.86 52.83 -5.44
N PHE A 8 -19.89 52.42 -6.27
CA PHE A 8 -19.90 51.11 -6.91
C PHE A 8 -19.29 50.13 -5.90
N THR A 9 -20.14 49.34 -5.24
CA THR A 9 -19.68 48.19 -4.48
C THR A 9 -19.26 47.13 -5.50
N VAL A 10 -17.95 47.00 -5.74
CA VAL A 10 -17.40 45.88 -6.49
C VAL A 10 -17.46 44.65 -5.58
N LEU A 11 -18.41 43.75 -5.84
CA LEU A 11 -18.38 42.41 -5.28
C LEU A 11 -17.27 41.64 -5.99
N MET A 12 -16.10 41.56 -5.35
CA MET A 12 -14.99 40.76 -5.86
C MET A 12 -15.29 39.29 -5.55
N PHE A 13 -15.92 38.58 -6.49
CA PHE A 13 -15.90 37.13 -6.48
C PHE A 13 -14.46 36.69 -6.73
N VAL A 14 -13.74 36.32 -5.67
CA VAL A 14 -12.51 35.53 -5.82
C VAL A 14 -12.97 34.13 -6.18
N THR A 15 -13.19 33.87 -7.46
CA THR A 15 -13.25 32.49 -7.95
C THR A 15 -11.82 31.96 -7.88
N VAL A 16 -11.51 31.23 -6.81
CA VAL A 16 -10.33 30.36 -6.79
C VAL A 16 -10.63 29.26 -7.81
N ASN A 17 -10.18 29.46 -9.05
CA ASN A 17 -10.11 28.37 -10.02
C ASN A 17 -8.99 27.45 -9.54
N LEU A 18 -9.37 26.49 -8.70
CA LEU A 18 -8.50 25.39 -8.28
C LEU A 18 -8.38 24.46 -9.50
N TRP A 19 -7.44 24.75 -10.39
CA TRP A 19 -7.09 23.81 -11.44
C TRP A 19 -6.45 22.60 -10.75
N LEU A 20 -7.19 21.49 -10.63
CA LEU A 20 -6.57 20.21 -10.27
C LEU A 20 -5.50 19.92 -11.32
N THR A 21 -4.32 19.50 -10.86
CA THR A 21 -3.30 18.99 -11.78
C THR A 21 -3.81 17.72 -12.46
N ALA A 22 -3.20 17.34 -13.58
CA ALA A 22 -3.59 16.11 -14.28
C ALA A 22 -3.45 14.88 -13.37
N GLU A 23 -2.43 14.89 -12.52
CA GLU A 23 -2.14 13.85 -11.56
C GLU A 23 -3.15 13.81 -10.41
N ALA A 24 -3.54 14.98 -9.88
CA ALA A 24 -4.63 15.07 -8.90
C ALA A 24 -5.94 14.54 -9.49
N GLN A 25 -6.26 14.88 -10.75
CA GLN A 25 -7.45 14.36 -11.42
C GLN A 25 -7.35 12.84 -11.66
N GLN A 26 -6.16 12.32 -11.98
CA GLN A 26 -5.92 10.89 -12.12
C GLN A 26 -6.18 10.16 -10.79
N LEU A 27 -5.73 10.72 -9.68
CA LEU A 27 -5.97 10.17 -8.34
C LEU A 27 -7.47 10.14 -8.00
N GLU A 28 -8.20 11.24 -8.20
CA GLU A 28 -9.64 11.29 -7.97
C GLU A 28 -10.39 10.28 -8.84
N ASN A 29 -9.98 10.17 -10.11
CA ASN A 29 -10.54 9.16 -11.03
C ASN A 29 -10.23 7.74 -10.57
N PHE A 30 -9.06 7.50 -9.98
CA PHE A 30 -8.67 6.20 -9.43
C PHE A 30 -9.52 5.83 -8.21
N LEU A 31 -9.56 6.71 -7.22
CA LEU A 31 -10.29 6.49 -5.96
C LEU A 31 -11.80 6.36 -6.14
N SER A 32 -12.37 7.00 -7.17
CA SER A 32 -13.80 6.86 -7.49
C SER A 32 -14.18 5.55 -8.18
N LYS A 33 -13.22 4.80 -8.73
CA LYS A 33 -13.49 3.54 -9.43
C LYS A 33 -12.93 2.30 -8.75
N ILE A 34 -11.87 2.41 -7.96
CA ILE A 34 -11.32 1.28 -7.19
C ILE A 34 -12.38 0.77 -6.20
N LYS A 35 -12.54 -0.55 -6.10
CA LYS A 35 -13.58 -1.20 -5.29
C LYS A 35 -12.98 -2.19 -4.30
N MET A 36 -13.73 -2.42 -3.23
CA MET A 36 -13.47 -3.54 -2.33
C MET A 36 -13.38 -4.86 -3.09
N GLY A 37 -12.43 -5.70 -2.71
CA GLY A 37 -12.15 -6.98 -3.33
C GLY A 37 -11.28 -6.91 -4.59
N GLU A 38 -10.98 -5.73 -5.14
CA GLU A 38 -10.02 -5.63 -6.23
C GLU A 38 -8.61 -5.92 -5.74
N TRP A 39 -7.85 -6.67 -6.54
CA TRP A 39 -6.45 -6.96 -6.28
C TRP A 39 -5.58 -5.78 -6.70
N ILE A 40 -4.72 -5.34 -5.79
CA ILE A 40 -3.74 -4.30 -6.03
C ILE A 40 -2.35 -4.78 -5.61
N GLU A 41 -1.36 -4.29 -6.34
CA GLU A 41 0.04 -4.30 -5.96
C GLU A 41 0.41 -2.85 -5.63
N PHE A 42 1.07 -2.61 -4.51
CA PHE A 42 1.57 -1.28 -4.17
C PHE A 42 2.97 -1.36 -3.55
N GLU A 43 3.71 -0.26 -3.66
CA GLU A 43 4.98 -0.08 -2.97
C GLU A 43 5.14 1.32 -2.39
N GLY A 44 5.87 1.41 -1.29
CA GLY A 44 6.21 2.69 -0.69
C GLY A 44 6.82 2.60 0.70
N PRO A 45 7.35 3.73 1.21
CA PRO A 45 7.89 3.80 2.56
C PRO A 45 6.79 3.80 3.65
N PRO A 46 6.91 2.92 4.66
CA PRO A 46 6.13 3.01 5.88
C PRO A 46 6.37 4.34 6.62
N GLN A 47 5.34 4.82 7.30
CA GLN A 47 5.34 6.08 8.05
C GLN A 47 5.32 5.80 9.57
N PRO A 48 5.73 6.76 10.43
CA PRO A 48 5.76 6.56 11.90
C PRO A 48 4.41 6.22 12.55
N ASN A 49 3.30 6.54 11.89
CA ASN A 49 1.93 6.22 12.31
C ASN A 49 1.42 4.88 11.75
N SER A 50 2.30 4.03 11.22
CA SER A 50 2.00 2.74 10.59
C SER A 50 1.19 2.82 9.29
N THR A 51 0.97 4.00 8.71
CA THR A 51 0.47 4.11 7.33
C THR A 51 1.60 3.89 6.33
N ILE A 52 1.28 3.63 5.07
CA ILE A 52 2.28 3.53 4.00
C ILE A 52 2.02 4.64 2.98
N LEU A 53 3.01 5.49 2.72
CA LEU A 53 2.92 6.49 1.66
C LEU A 53 3.24 5.82 0.33
N VAL A 54 2.29 5.76 -0.59
CA VAL A 54 2.40 4.94 -1.80
C VAL A 54 3.10 5.71 -2.91
N ASN A 55 4.21 5.15 -3.41
CA ASN A 55 4.93 5.68 -4.56
C ASN A 55 4.35 5.17 -5.87
N GLU A 56 3.94 3.91 -5.89
CA GLU A 56 3.34 3.25 -7.05
C GLU A 56 2.24 2.30 -6.61
N ILE A 57 1.13 2.31 -7.34
CA ILE A 57 0.01 1.38 -7.18
C ILE A 57 -0.41 0.86 -8.55
N LYS A 58 -0.76 -0.42 -8.60
CA LYS A 58 -1.18 -1.11 -9.81
C LYS A 58 -2.39 -1.97 -9.50
N VAL A 59 -3.45 -1.80 -10.30
CA VAL A 59 -4.57 -2.75 -10.27
C VAL A 59 -4.15 -4.02 -11.01
N LEU A 60 -4.21 -5.15 -10.31
CA LEU A 60 -3.95 -6.46 -10.88
C LEU A 60 -5.22 -6.97 -11.55
N ARG A 61 -5.08 -7.48 -12.77
CA ARG A 61 -6.18 -8.02 -13.58
C ARG A 61 -5.79 -9.42 -14.03
N GLY A 62 -6.76 -10.32 -14.05
CA GLY A 62 -6.56 -11.71 -14.45
C GLY A 62 -7.24 -12.67 -13.48
N GLU A 63 -6.92 -13.94 -13.62
CA GLU A 63 -7.32 -15.00 -12.70
C GLU A 63 -6.36 -14.97 -11.51
N MET A 64 -6.62 -14.06 -10.56
CA MET A 64 -5.94 -14.05 -9.26
C MET A 64 -6.57 -15.12 -8.37
N GLU A 65 -5.75 -15.94 -7.73
CA GLU A 65 -6.15 -16.99 -6.80
C GLU A 65 -6.09 -16.52 -5.34
N ASP A 66 -6.69 -17.29 -4.42
CA ASP A 66 -6.80 -16.88 -3.01
C ASP A 66 -5.47 -16.98 -2.23
N ASP A 67 -4.43 -17.56 -2.85
CA ASP A 67 -3.05 -17.70 -2.37
C ASP A 67 -2.05 -16.78 -3.08
N ASP A 68 -2.50 -15.89 -3.98
CA ASP A 68 -1.67 -14.88 -4.65
C ASP A 68 -1.33 -13.68 -3.74
N TRP A 69 -1.53 -13.78 -2.42
CA TRP A 69 -1.12 -12.71 -1.51
C TRP A 69 0.40 -12.76 -1.35
N GLU A 70 1.05 -11.60 -1.49
CA GLU A 70 2.49 -11.44 -1.30
C GLU A 70 2.73 -10.25 -0.36
N VAL A 71 3.63 -10.42 0.60
CA VAL A 71 4.17 -9.31 1.39
C VAL A 71 5.69 -9.30 1.36
N SER A 72 6.26 -8.26 0.77
CA SER A 72 7.68 -7.99 0.76
C SER A 72 8.05 -6.78 1.63
N GLY A 73 9.15 -6.88 2.39
CA GLY A 73 9.57 -5.82 3.31
C GLY A 73 10.61 -6.26 4.33
N ALA A 74 11.07 -5.31 5.15
CA ALA A 74 11.96 -5.60 6.27
C ALA A 74 11.19 -6.22 7.45
N VAL A 75 11.75 -7.27 8.03
CA VAL A 75 11.25 -7.89 9.26
C VAL A 75 11.44 -6.92 10.43
N SER A 76 10.35 -6.44 11.03
CA SER A 76 10.38 -5.53 12.18
C SER A 76 10.63 -6.26 13.50
N ARG A 77 10.07 -7.47 13.64
CA ARG A 77 10.16 -8.29 14.86
C ARG A 77 10.03 -9.77 14.54
N VAL A 78 10.64 -10.61 15.37
CA VAL A 78 10.47 -12.07 15.34
C VAL A 78 9.96 -12.53 16.70
N ALA A 79 8.95 -13.39 16.72
CA ALA A 79 8.40 -14.07 17.89
C ALA A 79 8.56 -15.59 17.72
N PRO A 80 9.71 -16.17 18.15
CA PRO A 80 10.05 -17.56 17.87
C PRO A 80 9.08 -18.59 18.45
N GLU A 81 8.60 -18.35 19.67
CA GLU A 81 7.66 -19.25 20.35
C GLU A 81 6.31 -19.36 19.62
N GLU A 82 5.94 -18.32 18.89
CA GLU A 82 4.71 -18.24 18.10
C GLU A 82 4.92 -18.60 16.63
N LYS A 83 6.16 -18.95 16.22
CA LYS A 83 6.58 -19.07 14.81
C LYS A 83 6.05 -17.91 13.94
N THR A 84 6.17 -16.69 14.47
CA THR A 84 5.60 -15.49 13.84
C THR A 84 6.69 -14.45 13.60
N ILE A 85 6.72 -13.87 12.41
CA ILE A 85 7.47 -12.64 12.15
C ILE A 85 6.48 -11.49 11.96
N TYR A 86 6.99 -10.27 12.09
CA TYR A 86 6.23 -9.06 11.83
C TYR A 86 6.91 -8.27 10.73
N MET A 87 6.11 -7.79 9.79
CA MET A 87 6.49 -6.77 8.82
C MET A 87 5.61 -5.56 9.13
N LEU A 88 6.22 -4.48 9.60
CA LEU A 88 5.49 -3.44 10.34
C LEU A 88 4.76 -4.04 11.54
N ASN A 89 3.43 -3.99 11.56
CA ASN A 89 2.55 -4.62 12.54
C ASN A 89 1.74 -5.79 11.97
N LEU A 90 1.97 -6.21 10.72
CA LEU A 90 1.35 -7.40 10.13
C LEU A 90 1.94 -8.68 10.75
N PRO A 91 1.16 -9.50 11.47
CA PRO A 91 1.62 -10.81 11.91
C PRO A 91 1.64 -11.80 10.74
N ILE A 92 2.81 -12.38 10.49
CA ILE A 92 3.04 -13.40 9.46
C ILE A 92 3.41 -14.70 10.19
N LYS A 93 2.51 -15.68 10.16
CA LYS A 93 2.65 -16.97 10.84
C LYS A 93 3.24 -18.03 9.92
N PHE A 94 4.12 -18.84 10.47
CA PHE A 94 4.77 -19.96 9.83
C PHE A 94 4.30 -21.25 10.49
N ASP A 95 4.03 -22.27 9.68
CA ASP A 95 3.66 -23.59 10.18
C ASP A 95 4.57 -24.68 9.59
N ASN A 96 4.10 -25.92 9.53
CA ASN A 96 4.87 -27.03 8.97
C ASN A 96 4.72 -27.16 7.44
N ASN A 97 3.81 -26.39 6.83
CA ASN A 97 3.57 -26.34 5.40
C ASN A 97 4.31 -25.17 4.74
N THR A 98 4.82 -24.21 5.52
CA THR A 98 5.62 -23.11 4.96
C THR A 98 6.93 -23.64 4.34
N GLU A 99 7.10 -23.39 3.06
CA GLU A 99 8.30 -23.69 2.29
C GLU A 99 9.33 -22.56 2.42
N TYR A 100 10.61 -22.93 2.35
CA TYR A 100 11.74 -22.01 2.41
C TYR A 100 12.53 -22.16 1.13
N ASP A 101 12.86 -21.07 0.45
CA ASP A 101 13.60 -21.16 -0.81
C ASP A 101 14.97 -21.86 -0.63
N ASP A 102 15.11 -22.99 -1.34
CA ASP A 102 16.29 -23.84 -1.35
C ASP A 102 17.53 -23.18 -1.96
N LEU A 103 17.38 -22.05 -2.65
CA LEU A 103 18.49 -21.27 -3.22
C LEU A 103 18.86 -20.03 -2.39
N GLY A 104 17.97 -19.57 -1.51
CA GLY A 104 18.15 -18.38 -0.66
C GLY A 104 19.03 -18.58 0.58
N VAL A 105 19.12 -17.56 1.42
CA VAL A 105 19.84 -17.64 2.72
C VAL A 105 18.96 -18.10 3.88
N ILE A 106 17.65 -18.17 3.68
CA ILE A 106 16.68 -18.61 4.68
C ILE A 106 16.37 -20.08 4.40
N LYS A 107 16.78 -20.99 5.30
CA LYS A 107 16.50 -22.44 5.19
C LYS A 107 15.52 -22.93 6.24
N SER A 108 15.21 -22.07 7.20
CA SER A 108 14.31 -22.35 8.31
C SER A 108 13.83 -21.03 8.92
N PHE A 109 12.75 -21.11 9.71
CA PHE A 109 12.29 -19.96 10.51
C PHE A 109 13.42 -19.37 11.37
N SER A 110 14.32 -20.23 11.87
CA SER A 110 15.41 -19.82 12.75
C SER A 110 16.47 -18.96 12.06
N ASP A 111 16.46 -18.86 10.74
CA ASP A 111 17.37 -18.00 9.97
C ASP A 111 16.84 -16.56 9.88
N ILE A 112 15.54 -16.35 10.04
CA ILE A 112 14.91 -15.03 9.90
C ILE A 112 15.25 -14.14 11.11
N LYS A 113 15.65 -12.90 10.86
CA LYS A 113 16.07 -11.93 11.88
C LYS A 113 15.46 -10.54 11.60
N PRO A 114 15.23 -9.73 12.64
CA PRO A 114 14.86 -8.33 12.44
C PRO A 114 15.87 -7.60 11.53
N GLY A 115 15.35 -6.78 10.63
CA GLY A 115 16.12 -6.04 9.62
C GLY A 115 16.42 -6.82 8.34
N MET A 116 16.18 -8.14 8.29
CA MET A 116 16.24 -8.88 7.04
C MET A 116 15.08 -8.47 6.15
N THR A 117 15.35 -8.27 4.86
CA THR A 117 14.31 -8.13 3.85
C THR A 117 13.87 -9.50 3.37
N VAL A 118 12.58 -9.76 3.42
CA VAL A 118 11.97 -11.02 2.99
C VAL A 118 10.79 -10.74 2.05
N GLU A 119 10.51 -11.72 1.22
CA GLU A 119 9.25 -11.87 0.47
C GLU A 119 8.54 -13.08 1.06
N VAL A 120 7.23 -12.94 1.28
CA VAL A 120 6.40 -14.01 1.83
C VAL A 120 5.12 -14.09 1.02
N ASP A 121 4.91 -15.24 0.39
CA ASP A 121 3.65 -15.61 -0.24
C ASP A 121 2.76 -16.34 0.75
N GLY A 122 1.45 -16.26 0.55
CA GLY A 122 0.51 -17.07 1.31
C GLY A 122 -0.92 -16.55 1.30
N GLN A 123 -1.57 -16.65 2.44
CA GLN A 123 -2.98 -16.31 2.57
C GLN A 123 -3.22 -15.33 3.71
N TYR A 124 -3.97 -14.27 3.42
CA TYR A 124 -4.47 -13.37 4.44
C TYR A 124 -5.86 -13.77 4.94
N THR A 125 -5.97 -13.96 6.24
CA THR A 125 -7.20 -14.40 6.91
C THR A 125 -8.01 -13.22 7.46
N MET A 126 -9.32 -13.41 7.63
CA MET A 126 -10.22 -12.40 8.19
C MET A 126 -9.85 -11.95 9.61
N ASP A 127 -9.07 -12.74 10.35
CA ASP A 127 -8.58 -12.41 11.70
C ASP A 127 -7.35 -11.49 11.69
N GLY A 128 -6.93 -11.03 10.52
CA GLY A 128 -5.80 -10.13 10.36
C GLY A 128 -4.43 -10.81 10.39
N VAL A 129 -4.41 -12.12 10.17
CA VAL A 129 -3.19 -12.94 10.18
C VAL A 129 -2.85 -13.38 8.76
N PHE A 130 -1.58 -13.19 8.38
CA PHE A 130 -1.01 -13.72 7.15
C PHE A 130 -0.38 -15.09 7.43
N LEU A 131 -0.86 -16.15 6.80
CA LEU A 131 -0.30 -17.50 6.90
C LEU A 131 0.66 -17.71 5.73
N ALA A 132 1.94 -17.91 6.04
CA ALA A 132 3.01 -18.04 5.04
C ALA A 132 2.98 -19.43 4.37
N SER A 133 2.94 -19.43 3.04
CA SER A 133 3.13 -20.63 2.21
C SER A 133 4.58 -20.75 1.75
N VAL A 134 5.21 -19.65 1.35
CA VAL A 134 6.61 -19.62 0.90
C VAL A 134 7.31 -18.40 1.52
N VAL A 135 8.59 -18.55 1.87
CA VAL A 135 9.43 -17.42 2.28
C VAL A 135 10.77 -17.43 1.56
N GLU A 136 11.16 -16.26 1.09
CA GLU A 136 12.42 -16.05 0.37
C GLU A 136 13.18 -14.84 0.90
N SER A 137 14.52 -14.88 0.77
CA SER A 137 15.34 -13.71 1.05
C SER A 137 15.34 -12.77 -0.15
N LYS A 138 14.88 -11.53 0.04
CA LYS A 138 14.84 -10.53 -1.03
C LYS A 138 15.97 -9.53 -0.86
N LYS A 139 16.55 -9.10 -1.98
CA LYS A 139 17.50 -7.99 -2.03
C LYS A 139 16.81 -6.80 -2.69
N PHE A 140 16.32 -5.86 -1.89
CA PHE A 140 15.92 -4.56 -2.43
C PHE A 140 17.14 -3.78 -2.91
N LYS A 141 16.91 -2.91 -3.90
CA LYS A 141 17.91 -1.89 -4.26
C LYS A 141 18.12 -0.94 -3.09
N GLU A 142 19.25 -0.24 -3.08
CA GLU A 142 19.62 0.66 -1.98
C GLU A 142 18.55 1.71 -1.68
N ASP A 143 17.90 2.22 -2.72
CA ASP A 143 16.82 3.21 -2.67
C ASP A 143 15.45 2.63 -2.25
N GLU A 144 15.31 1.31 -2.23
CA GLU A 144 14.08 0.57 -1.90
C GLU A 144 14.17 -0.16 -0.54
N LYS A 145 15.31 -0.10 0.16
CA LYS A 145 15.54 -0.86 1.41
C LYS A 145 14.53 -0.62 2.53
N ASN A 146 13.90 0.55 2.53
CA ASN A 146 12.91 0.93 3.53
C ASN A 146 11.48 0.81 2.99
N PHE A 147 11.27 0.19 1.83
CA PHE A 147 9.94 0.06 1.26
C PHE A 147 9.32 -1.26 1.68
N VAL A 148 7.99 -1.25 1.68
CA VAL A 148 7.20 -2.46 1.54
C VAL A 148 6.70 -2.55 0.11
N LYS A 149 6.48 -3.77 -0.36
CA LYS A 149 5.80 -4.07 -1.61
C LYS A 149 4.82 -5.21 -1.37
N TRP A 150 3.52 -4.92 -1.41
CA TRP A 150 2.49 -5.89 -1.04
C TRP A 150 1.49 -6.08 -2.18
N ILE A 151 0.98 -7.31 -2.27
CA ILE A 151 -0.12 -7.72 -3.14
C ILE A 151 -1.27 -8.18 -2.26
N GLY A 152 -2.47 -7.67 -2.52
CA GLY A 152 -3.65 -8.05 -1.77
C GLY A 152 -4.95 -7.44 -2.26
N LYS A 153 -6.05 -7.85 -1.63
CA LYS A 153 -7.39 -7.34 -1.91
C LYS A 153 -7.64 -6.02 -1.14
N VAL A 154 -8.29 -5.08 -1.80
CA VAL A 154 -8.81 -3.85 -1.18
C VAL A 154 -9.88 -4.20 -0.15
N GLU A 155 -9.69 -3.79 1.10
CA GLU A 155 -10.61 -3.97 2.23
C GLU A 155 -11.50 -2.75 2.46
N GLY A 156 -11.09 -1.59 1.95
CA GLY A 156 -11.83 -0.34 2.09
C GLY A 156 -11.19 0.78 1.28
N VAL A 157 -12.01 1.75 0.88
CA VAL A 157 -11.57 2.93 0.11
C VAL A 157 -12.20 4.14 0.77
N GLU A 158 -11.38 5.14 1.10
CA GLU A 158 -11.79 6.40 1.69
C GLU A 158 -11.31 7.54 0.78
N PRO A 159 -12.12 7.96 -0.21
CA PRO A 159 -11.70 8.95 -1.19
C PRO A 159 -11.36 10.30 -0.58
N GLU A 160 -12.10 10.76 0.43
CA GLU A 160 -11.90 12.07 1.07
C GLU A 160 -10.54 12.18 1.79
N SER A 161 -9.97 11.06 2.24
CA SER A 161 -8.65 11.00 2.88
C SER A 161 -7.56 10.42 1.97
N HIS A 162 -7.85 10.22 0.69
CA HIS A 162 -6.95 9.59 -0.30
C HIS A 162 -6.33 8.28 0.20
N SER A 163 -7.12 7.43 0.85
CA SER A 163 -6.60 6.23 1.51
C SER A 163 -7.34 4.95 1.15
N ILE A 164 -6.60 3.84 1.17
CA ILE A 164 -7.11 2.49 0.92
C ILE A 164 -6.69 1.59 2.10
N ASN A 165 -7.59 0.72 2.53
CA ASN A 165 -7.30 -0.33 3.51
C ASN A 165 -6.95 -1.63 2.79
N ILE A 166 -5.86 -2.27 3.21
CA ILE A 166 -5.38 -3.54 2.67
C ILE A 166 -4.54 -4.24 3.74
N LEU A 167 -4.77 -5.54 3.94
CA LEU A 167 -4.06 -6.34 4.93
C LEU A 167 -4.15 -5.73 6.35
N GLY A 168 -5.25 -5.03 6.68
CA GLY A 168 -5.42 -4.32 7.95
C GLY A 168 -4.55 -3.05 8.10
N HIS A 169 -3.94 -2.56 7.02
CA HIS A 169 -3.11 -1.35 6.99
C HIS A 169 -3.75 -0.27 6.11
N VAL A 170 -3.50 0.98 6.47
CA VAL A 170 -3.90 2.14 5.68
C VAL A 170 -2.75 2.55 4.77
N ILE A 171 -2.99 2.54 3.46
CA ILE A 171 -2.09 3.12 2.47
C ILE A 171 -2.62 4.49 2.06
N ILE A 172 -1.71 5.46 1.90
CA ILE A 172 -2.01 6.85 1.56
C ILE A 172 -1.53 7.11 0.13
N LEU A 173 -2.43 7.60 -0.70
CA LEU A 173 -2.13 8.05 -2.04
C LEU A 173 -1.99 9.57 -2.08
N THR A 174 -1.19 10.03 -3.02
CA THR A 174 -0.96 11.46 -3.27
C THR A 174 -1.02 11.70 -4.78
N PRO A 175 -1.15 12.95 -5.25
CA PRO A 175 -1.02 13.26 -6.67
C PRO A 175 0.30 12.74 -7.27
N GLU A 176 1.36 12.55 -6.47
CA GLU A 176 2.64 12.00 -6.94
C GLU A 176 2.64 10.47 -7.09
N THR A 177 1.62 9.77 -6.58
CA THR A 177 1.53 8.31 -6.68
C THR A 177 1.35 7.88 -8.13
N LYS A 178 2.25 7.03 -8.62
CA LYS A 178 2.15 6.46 -9.96
C LYS A 178 1.06 5.40 -10.01
N ILE A 179 -0.02 5.68 -10.71
CA ILE A 179 -1.14 4.74 -10.88
C ILE A 179 -0.97 3.98 -12.21
N LYS A 180 -0.81 2.66 -12.15
CA LYS A 180 -0.62 1.76 -13.30
C LYS A 180 -1.80 0.81 -13.50
N SER A 181 -1.95 0.32 -14.73
CA SER A 181 -2.98 -0.66 -15.14
C SER A 181 -4.42 -0.24 -14.84
N PHE A 182 -4.61 1.05 -14.57
CA PHE A 182 -5.90 1.67 -14.38
C PHE A 182 -6.29 2.36 -15.69
N LEU A 183 -7.04 1.65 -16.52
CA LEU A 183 -7.58 2.24 -17.74
C LEU A 183 -8.74 3.17 -17.38
N PRO A 184 -8.70 4.46 -17.75
CA PRO A 184 -9.92 5.23 -17.85
C PRO A 184 -10.79 4.58 -18.94
N GLU A 185 -12.06 4.32 -18.62
CA GLU A 185 -13.10 4.01 -19.61
C GLU A 185 -13.16 5.08 -20.71
#